data_AF-A0A4Q3YN64-F1
#
_entry.id   AF-A0A4Q3YN64-F1
#
_cell.length_a   1.000
_cell.length_b   1.000
_cell.length_c   1.000
_cell.angle_alpha   90.00
_cell.angle_beta   90.00
_cell.angle_gamma   90.00
#
_symmetry.space_group_name_H-M   'P 1'
#
loop_
_entity.id
_entity.type
_entity.pdbx_description
1 polymer ?
#
loop_
_entity_poly.entity_id
_entity_poly.type
_entity_poly.pdbx_seq_one_letter_code
_entity_poly.pdbx_strand_id
1 'polypeptide(L)'
;MTVRQAIQDVTDRIAARSRDTRRDYLNRLDAAREAGVYRSTLSCGNLAHGFAACTPSEKAALAGNKTLNLGIVTSYNDMLSAHQPYQFYPDIIKQSAREIGATAQVAGGVPAMCDGVTQGMPGMDLSLFSRDVIAMA
;
A
#
# COMPACT_ATOMS: atom_id res chain seq x y z
N MET A 1 11.24 -27.22 13.84
CA MET A 1 12.26 -26.55 14.67
C MET A 1 11.58 -25.95 15.88
N THR A 2 12.13 -26.13 17.08
CA THR A 2 11.60 -25.52 18.30
C THR A 2 12.03 -24.06 18.38
N VAL A 3 11.07 -23.16 18.65
CA VAL A 3 11.36 -21.72 18.85
C VAL A 3 12.15 -21.55 20.16
N ARG A 4 13.12 -20.63 20.18
CA ARG A 4 13.87 -20.30 21.41
C ARG A 4 12.94 -19.71 22.46
N GLN A 5 13.05 -20.15 23.71
CA GLN A 5 12.14 -19.75 24.80
C GLN A 5 11.97 -18.22 24.92
N ALA A 6 13.08 -17.47 24.89
CA ALA A 6 13.02 -16.01 25.00
C ALA A 6 12.18 -15.33 23.89
N ILE A 7 12.15 -15.90 22.68
CA ILE A 7 11.32 -15.40 21.58
C ILE A 7 9.84 -15.75 21.82
N GLN A 8 9.59 -16.94 22.35
CA GLN A 8 8.23 -17.36 22.74
C GLN A 8 7.67 -16.42 23.82
N ASP A 9 8.44 -16.16 24.88
CA ASP A 9 8.03 -15.30 26.00
C ASP A 9 7.70 -13.87 25.54
N VAL A 10 8.51 -13.30 24.63
CA VAL A 10 8.25 -11.97 24.06
C VAL A 10 7.02 -11.97 23.17
N THR A 11 6.85 -13.01 22.34
CA THR A 11 5.67 -13.18 21.48
C THR A 11 4.40 -13.25 22.31
N ASP A 12 4.39 -14.09 23.36
CA ASP A 12 3.24 -14.28 24.24
C ASP A 12 2.88 -12.98 24.98
N ARG A 13 3.90 -12.24 25.44
CA ARG A 13 3.69 -10.93 26.08
C ARG A 13 3.08 -9.91 25.11
N ILE A 14 3.54 -9.86 23.86
CA ILE A 14 2.97 -8.97 22.85
C ILE A 14 1.54 -9.38 22.51
N ALA A 15 1.28 -10.67 22.33
CA ALA A 15 -0.05 -11.21 22.04
C ALA A 15 -1.04 -10.90 23.16
N ALA A 16 -0.64 -11.11 24.42
CA ALA A 16 -1.47 -10.81 25.59
C ALA A 16 -1.78 -9.30 25.70
N ARG A 17 -0.76 -8.44 25.56
CA ARG A 17 -0.94 -6.98 25.65
C ARG A 17 -1.79 -6.41 24.51
N SER A 18 -1.70 -6.99 23.32
CA SER A 18 -2.40 -6.51 22.13
C SER A 18 -3.72 -7.23 21.87
N ARG A 19 -4.20 -8.09 22.78
CA ARG A 19 -5.35 -8.97 22.56
C ARG A 19 -6.58 -8.23 22.05
N ASP A 20 -7.00 -7.19 22.77
CA ASP A 20 -8.23 -6.47 22.44
C ASP A 20 -8.06 -5.56 21.21
N THR A 21 -6.94 -4.84 21.09
CA THR A 21 -6.68 -3.99 19.93
C THR A 21 -6.50 -4.81 18.64
N ARG A 22 -5.91 -6.00 18.73
CA ARG A 22 -5.81 -6.93 17.61
C ARG A 22 -7.17 -7.45 17.20
N ARG A 23 -8.03 -7.83 18.15
CA ARG A 23 -9.41 -8.24 17.88
C ARG A 23 -10.16 -7.13 17.15
N ASP A 24 -10.09 -5.90 17.65
CA ASP A 24 -10.80 -4.77 17.05
C ASP A 24 -10.29 -4.46 15.63
N TYR A 25 -8.98 -4.55 15.40
CA TYR A 25 -8.39 -4.43 14.07
C TYR A 25 -8.89 -5.51 13.10
N LEU A 26 -8.92 -6.77 13.54
CA LEU A 26 -9.41 -7.88 12.72
C LEU A 26 -10.90 -7.74 12.40
N ASN A 27 -11.72 -7.34 13.38
CA ASN A 27 -13.15 -7.07 13.16
C ASN A 27 -13.37 -5.98 12.10
N ARG A 28 -12.53 -4.93 12.08
CA ARG A 28 -12.58 -3.89 11.03
C ARG A 28 -12.22 -4.44 9.65
N LEU A 29 -11.22 -5.32 9.56
CA LEU A 29 -10.85 -5.96 8.31
C LEU A 29 -11.95 -6.88 7.79
N ASP A 30 -12.57 -7.68 8.66
CA ASP A 30 -13.68 -8.56 8.29
C ASP A 30 -14.88 -7.74 7.80
N ALA A 31 -15.24 -6.67 8.50
CA ALA A 31 -16.31 -5.77 8.08
C ALA A 31 -16.01 -5.10 6.73
N ALA A 32 -14.77 -4.65 6.49
CA ALA A 32 -14.36 -4.06 5.21
C ALA A 32 -14.38 -5.09 4.06
N ARG A 33 -14.00 -6.35 4.34
CA ARG A 33 -14.08 -7.44 3.38
C ARG A 33 -15.53 -7.77 3.01
N GLU A 34 -16.42 -7.84 4.00
CA GLU A 34 -17.86 -8.09 3.80
C GLU A 34 -18.54 -6.94 3.02
N ALA A 35 -18.14 -5.70 3.30
CA ALA A 35 -18.57 -4.51 2.57
C ALA A 35 -18.16 -4.55 1.08
N GLY A 36 -17.00 -5.15 0.77
CA GLY A 36 -16.52 -5.37 -0.60
C GLY A 36 -16.11 -4.09 -1.33
N VAL A 37 -15.98 -4.18 -2.65
CA VAL A 37 -15.58 -3.05 -3.51
C VAL A 37 -16.80 -2.24 -3.96
N TYR A 38 -16.86 -0.97 -3.54
CA TYR A 38 -17.95 -0.06 -3.86
C TYR A 38 -17.79 0.61 -5.23
N ARG A 39 -17.83 -0.16 -6.33
CA ARG A 39 -17.77 0.43 -7.68
C ARG A 39 -19.13 0.82 -8.24
N SER A 40 -20.18 0.05 -7.96
CA SER A 40 -21.54 0.29 -8.47
C SER A 40 -22.18 1.57 -7.93
N THR A 41 -21.63 2.13 -6.85
CA THR A 41 -22.08 3.38 -6.22
C THR A 41 -21.30 4.61 -6.70
N LEU A 42 -20.26 4.44 -7.51
CA LEU A 42 -19.49 5.55 -8.09
C LEU A 42 -20.23 6.15 -9.29
N SER A 43 -20.09 7.45 -9.49
CA SER A 43 -20.62 8.11 -10.69
C SER A 43 -19.93 7.59 -11.95
N CYS A 44 -20.64 7.61 -13.08
CA CYS A 44 -20.06 7.22 -14.37
C CYS A 44 -18.79 8.02 -14.70
N GLY A 45 -18.72 9.29 -14.29
CA GLY A 45 -17.52 10.13 -14.46
C GLY A 45 -16.31 9.58 -13.69
N ASN A 46 -16.49 9.20 -12.41
CA ASN A 46 -15.41 8.64 -11.60
C ASN A 46 -14.88 7.32 -12.18
N LEU A 47 -15.78 6.45 -12.66
CA LEU A 47 -15.40 5.20 -13.33
C LEU A 47 -14.66 5.47 -14.64
N ALA A 48 -15.15 6.38 -15.47
CA ALA A 48 -14.53 6.73 -16.75
C ALA A 48 -13.11 7.27 -16.58
N HIS A 49 -12.89 8.19 -15.64
CA HIS A 49 -11.58 8.74 -15.35
C HIS A 49 -10.65 7.71 -14.71
N GLY A 50 -11.15 6.94 -13.74
CA GLY A 50 -10.37 5.91 -13.05
C GLY A 50 -9.84 4.83 -14.00
N PHE A 51 -10.59 4.50 -15.06
CA PHE A 51 -10.20 3.46 -16.01
C PHE A 51 -9.56 4.00 -17.29
N ALA A 52 -9.50 5.32 -17.49
CA ALA A 52 -9.12 5.92 -18.77
C ALA A 52 -7.76 5.41 -19.28
N ALA A 53 -6.77 5.34 -18.39
CA ALA A 53 -5.41 4.90 -18.67
C ALA A 53 -5.21 3.37 -18.64
N CYS A 54 -6.25 2.60 -18.27
CA CYS A 54 -6.20 1.15 -18.28
C CYS A 54 -6.24 0.61 -19.72
N THR A 55 -5.62 -0.54 -19.93
CA THR A 55 -5.70 -1.29 -21.18
C THR A 55 -7.15 -1.74 -21.46
N PRO A 56 -7.52 -2.08 -22.70
CA PRO A 56 -8.87 -2.56 -23.01
C PRO A 56 -9.29 -3.78 -22.18
N SER A 57 -8.37 -4.70 -21.89
CA SER A 57 -8.63 -5.87 -21.03
C SER A 57 -8.88 -5.47 -19.58
N GLU A 58 -8.08 -4.55 -19.03
CA GLU A 58 -8.28 -4.01 -17.68
C GLU A 58 -9.59 -3.23 -17.57
N LYS A 59 -9.97 -2.44 -18.60
CA LYS A 59 -11.26 -1.75 -18.67
C LYS A 59 -12.43 -2.74 -18.62
N ALA A 60 -12.37 -3.82 -19.40
CA ALA A 60 -13.39 -4.87 -19.39
C ALA A 60 -13.47 -5.56 -18.02
N ALA A 61 -12.31 -5.84 -17.40
CA ALA A 61 -12.26 -6.43 -16.06
C ALA A 61 -12.84 -5.51 -14.98
N LEU A 62 -12.58 -4.20 -15.09
CA LEU A 62 -13.02 -3.16 -14.15
C LEU A 62 -14.48 -2.72 -14.36
N ALA A 63 -15.03 -2.89 -15.56
CA ALA A 63 -16.44 -2.68 -15.85
C ALA A 63 -17.35 -3.73 -15.17
N GLY A 64 -16.80 -4.90 -14.83
CA GLY A 64 -17.46 -5.87 -13.96
C GLY A 64 -17.42 -5.50 -12.48
N ASN A 65 -18.24 -6.16 -11.67
CA ASN A 65 -18.43 -5.80 -10.25
C ASN A 65 -17.47 -6.47 -9.25
N LYS A 66 -16.52 -7.32 -9.67
CA LYS A 66 -15.78 -8.20 -8.73
C LYS A 66 -14.26 -8.19 -8.84
N THR A 67 -13.68 -7.62 -9.88
CA THR A 67 -12.23 -7.62 -10.09
C THR A 67 -11.54 -6.74 -9.05
N LEU A 68 -10.46 -7.18 -8.40
CA LEU A 68 -9.71 -6.33 -7.48
C LEU A 68 -8.91 -5.27 -8.27
N ASN A 69 -8.85 -4.05 -7.75
CA ASN A 69 -7.97 -3.00 -8.30
C ASN A 69 -7.03 -2.52 -7.19
N LEU A 70 -5.74 -2.82 -7.31
CA LEU A 70 -4.73 -2.49 -6.33
C LEU A 70 -4.21 -1.07 -6.55
N GLY A 71 -4.23 -0.25 -5.51
CA GLY A 71 -3.55 1.04 -5.50
C GLY A 71 -2.07 0.86 -5.18
N ILE A 72 -1.20 1.37 -6.05
CA ILE A 72 0.24 1.42 -5.84
C ILE A 72 0.60 2.82 -5.36
N VAL A 73 1.21 2.91 -4.18
CA VAL A 73 1.77 4.14 -3.63
C VAL A 73 3.29 4.03 -3.73
N THR A 74 3.94 5.03 -4.33
CA THR A 74 5.39 5.00 -4.57
C THR A 74 6.07 6.23 -4.02
N SER A 75 7.26 6.06 -3.43
CA SER A 75 8.16 7.15 -3.09
C SER A 75 9.29 7.27 -4.12
N TYR A 76 9.03 6.94 -5.39
CA TYR A 76 10.04 7.03 -6.45
C TYR A 76 10.63 8.43 -6.54
N ASN A 77 11.95 8.49 -6.53
CA ASN A 77 12.73 9.70 -6.64
C ASN A 77 14.08 9.31 -7.26
N ASP A 78 14.41 9.88 -8.41
CA ASP A 78 15.61 9.56 -9.19
C ASP A 78 16.89 10.20 -8.64
N MET A 79 16.76 11.26 -7.84
CA MET A 79 17.90 11.89 -7.16
C MET A 79 18.44 11.04 -6.01
N LEU A 80 17.59 10.23 -5.37
CA LEU A 80 17.94 9.48 -4.16
C LEU A 80 18.16 8.00 -4.50
N SER A 81 19.39 7.51 -4.34
CA SER A 81 19.79 6.14 -4.71
C SER A 81 18.93 5.05 -4.07
N ALA A 82 18.41 5.25 -2.86
CA ALA A 82 17.52 4.30 -2.18
C ALA A 82 16.10 4.25 -2.79
N HIS A 83 15.68 5.31 -3.50
CA HIS A 83 14.35 5.47 -4.06
C HIS A 83 14.32 5.26 -5.58
N GLN A 84 15.43 5.47 -6.28
CA GLN A 84 15.53 5.26 -7.72
C GLN A 84 15.09 3.85 -8.16
N PRO A 85 15.42 2.74 -7.44
CA PRO A 85 14.96 1.40 -7.82
C PRO A 85 13.44 1.25 -7.92
N TYR A 86 12.67 2.12 -7.25
CA TYR A 86 11.20 2.10 -7.28
C TYR A 86 10.61 2.42 -8.66
N GLN A 87 11.40 2.91 -9.62
CA GLN A 87 10.97 3.16 -10.99
C GLN A 87 10.26 1.96 -11.63
N PHE A 88 10.80 0.75 -11.42
CA PHE A 88 10.38 -0.46 -12.13
C PHE A 88 9.32 -1.28 -11.38
N TYR A 89 9.19 -1.08 -10.07
CA TYR A 89 8.26 -1.86 -9.24
C TYR A 89 6.80 -1.71 -9.64
N PRO A 90 6.28 -0.53 -10.02
CA PRO A 90 4.90 -0.41 -10.46
C PRO A 90 4.54 -1.37 -11.59
N ASP A 91 5.43 -1.57 -12.56
CA ASP A 91 5.16 -2.45 -13.70
C ASP A 91 5.24 -3.92 -13.31
N ILE A 92 6.19 -4.30 -12.44
CA ILE A 92 6.28 -5.65 -11.85
C ILE A 92 4.99 -5.97 -11.08
N ILE A 93 4.53 -5.05 -10.21
CA ILE A 93 3.32 -5.23 -9.39
C ILE A 93 2.09 -5.35 -10.29
N LYS A 94 1.94 -4.49 -11.31
CA LYS A 94 0.84 -4.59 -12.28
C LYS A 94 0.84 -5.92 -12.99
N GLN A 95 2.01 -6.43 -13.37
CA GLN A 95 2.11 -7.72 -14.03
C GLN A 95 1.68 -8.87 -13.11
N SER A 96 2.17 -8.91 -11.87
CA SER A 96 1.75 -9.91 -10.89
C SER A 96 0.26 -9.83 -10.54
N ALA A 97 -0.32 -8.62 -10.52
CA ALA A 97 -1.76 -8.44 -10.32
C ALA A 97 -2.55 -9.07 -11.47
N ARG A 98 -2.11 -8.88 -12.73
CA ARG A 98 -2.77 -9.46 -13.91
C ARG A 98 -2.73 -10.99 -13.89
N GLU A 99 -1.66 -11.60 -13.40
CA GLU A 99 -1.51 -13.06 -13.31
C GLU A 99 -2.56 -13.72 -12.40
N ILE A 100 -3.08 -12.98 -11.40
CA ILE A 100 -4.16 -13.44 -10.52
C ILE A 100 -5.54 -12.88 -10.90
N GLY A 101 -5.67 -12.27 -12.09
CA GLY A 101 -6.93 -11.70 -12.56
C GLY A 101 -7.32 -10.40 -11.86
N ALA A 102 -6.38 -9.69 -11.23
CA ALA A 102 -6.57 -8.36 -10.67
C ALA A 102 -5.98 -7.28 -11.59
N THR A 103 -6.33 -6.02 -11.34
CA THR A 103 -5.69 -4.85 -11.94
C THR A 103 -4.90 -4.09 -10.87
N ALA A 104 -3.96 -3.25 -11.30
CA ALA A 104 -3.27 -2.33 -10.40
C ALA A 104 -2.98 -1.00 -11.09
N GLN A 105 -3.01 0.08 -10.33
CA GLN A 105 -2.75 1.43 -10.83
C GLN A 105 -1.90 2.19 -9.81
N VAL A 106 -1.02 3.08 -10.28
CA VAL A 106 -0.37 4.04 -9.38
C VAL A 106 -1.44 5.00 -8.90
N ALA A 107 -1.74 4.94 -7.61
CA ALA A 107 -2.77 5.75 -6.96
C ALA A 107 -2.21 7.08 -6.48
N GLY A 108 -0.92 7.12 -6.14
CA GLY A 108 -0.27 8.34 -5.64
C GLY A 108 1.24 8.19 -5.47
N GLY A 109 1.88 9.33 -5.30
CA GLY A 109 3.26 9.44 -4.88
C GLY A 109 3.33 9.97 -3.45
N VAL A 110 4.31 9.53 -2.68
CA VAL A 110 4.63 10.09 -1.36
C VAL A 110 6.04 10.68 -1.36
N PRO A 111 6.37 11.59 -0.41
CA PRO A 111 7.70 12.16 -0.34
C PRO A 111 8.79 11.11 -0.17
N ALA A 112 9.97 11.42 -0.71
CA ALA A 112 11.17 10.62 -0.53
C ALA A 112 12.12 11.34 0.43
N MET A 113 12.59 10.63 1.45
CA MET A 113 13.49 11.15 2.48
C MET A 113 14.73 10.25 2.54
N CYS A 114 15.93 10.83 2.55
CA CYS A 114 17.18 10.09 2.64
C CYS A 114 18.08 10.65 3.74
N ASP A 115 18.22 9.88 4.82
CA ASP A 115 19.12 10.21 5.92
C ASP A 115 20.57 10.29 5.45
N GLY A 116 20.98 9.41 4.52
CA GLY A 116 22.33 9.45 3.95
C GLY A 116 22.70 10.78 3.26
N VAL A 117 21.71 11.58 2.87
CA VAL A 117 21.92 12.94 2.31
C VAL A 117 21.85 14.01 3.40
N THR A 118 20.98 13.84 4.40
CA THR A 118 20.65 14.90 5.37
C THR A 118 21.35 14.75 6.71
N GLN A 119 22.01 13.63 6.98
CA GLN A 119 22.71 13.36 8.24
C GLN A 119 23.69 14.49 8.59
N GLY A 120 23.49 15.12 9.75
CA GLY A 120 24.32 16.24 10.21
C GLY A 120 23.98 17.60 9.60
N MET A 121 22.95 17.68 8.76
CA MET A 121 22.43 18.91 8.16
C MET A 121 21.05 19.26 8.75
N PRO A 122 20.59 20.52 8.68
CA PRO A 122 19.27 20.92 9.20
C PRO A 122 18.08 20.12 8.64
N GLY A 123 18.22 19.54 7.44
CA GLY A 123 17.19 18.68 6.85
C GLY A 123 16.92 17.40 7.64
N MET A 124 17.87 16.95 8.48
CA MET A 124 17.70 15.75 9.31
C MET A 124 16.54 15.91 10.31
N ASP A 125 16.25 17.14 10.73
CA ASP A 125 15.15 17.44 11.66
C ASP A 125 13.79 17.08 11.06
N LEU A 126 13.69 16.92 9.74
CA LEU A 126 12.47 16.51 9.03
C LEU A 126 12.37 15.00 8.81
N SER A 127 13.45 14.23 9.04
CA SER A 127 13.50 12.81 8.69
C SER A 127 12.40 12.01 9.38
N LEU A 128 12.26 12.14 10.71
CA LEU A 128 11.23 11.40 11.44
C LEU A 128 9.81 11.85 11.06
N PHE A 129 9.60 13.15 10.81
CA PHE A 129 8.30 13.67 10.40
C PHE A 129 7.86 13.16 9.03
N SER A 130 8.80 12.82 8.14
CA SER A 130 8.48 12.24 6.83
C SER A 130 7.65 10.96 6.95
N ARG A 131 7.83 10.17 8.03
CA ARG A 131 7.01 8.99 8.31
C ARG A 131 5.53 9.33 8.43
N ASP A 132 5.22 10.38 9.18
CA ASP A 132 3.82 10.78 9.43
C ASP A 132 3.23 11.46 8.19
N VAL A 133 4.04 12.20 7.43
CA VAL A 133 3.62 12.74 6.12
C VAL A 133 3.29 11.63 5.14
N ILE A 134 4.10 10.57 5.07
CA ILE A 134 3.83 9.39 4.22
C ILE A 134 2.54 8.69 4.65
N ALA A 135 2.28 8.58 5.95
CA ALA A 135 1.09 7.90 6.47
C ALA A 135 -0.22 8.66 6.18
N MET A 136 -0.17 10.00 6.03
CA MET A 136 -1.34 10.83 5.74
C MET A 136 -1.65 10.97 4.24
N ALA A 137 -0.64 10.79 3.37
CA ALA A 137 -0.75 10.94 1.93
C ALA A 137 -1.44 9.74 1.26
#